data_AF-A0A950DUM5-F1
#
_entry.id   AF-A0A950DUM5-F1
#
_cell.length_a   1.000
_cell.length_b   1.000
_cell.length_c   1.000
_cell.angle_alpha   90.00
_cell.angle_beta   90.00
_cell.angle_gamma   90.00
#
_symmetry.space_group_name_H-M   'P 1'
#
loop_
_entity.id
_entity.type
_entity.pdbx_description
1 polymer ?
#
loop_
_entity_poly.entity_id
_entity_poly.type
_entity_poly.pdbx_seq_one_letter_code
_entity_poly.pdbx_strand_id
1 'polypeptide(L)'
;MVVAAVTAATLAALALPLTAAAHALPQSSVPAEGSSVQQPPSSVLIVFGETPDPNLSSITVVNGSGTNVDAGATTSVPGKPAELEVA
;
A
#
# COMPACT_ATOMS: atom_id res chain seq x y z
N MET A 1 -43.82 -19.34 -10.05
CA MET A 1 -42.49 -19.57 -10.67
C MET A 1 -41.60 -18.34 -10.65
N VAL A 2 -42.10 -17.13 -10.97
CA VAL A 2 -41.30 -15.90 -11.00
C VAL A 2 -40.65 -15.56 -9.64
N VAL A 3 -41.41 -15.66 -8.53
CA VAL A 3 -40.89 -15.37 -7.18
C VAL A 3 -39.72 -16.30 -6.81
N ALA A 4 -39.85 -17.60 -7.09
CA ALA A 4 -38.82 -18.59 -6.80
C ALA A 4 -37.53 -18.35 -7.62
N ALA A 5 -37.67 -17.91 -8.87
CA ALA A 5 -36.54 -17.57 -9.73
C ALA A 5 -35.80 -16.33 -9.24
N VAL A 6 -36.53 -15.30 -8.80
CA VAL A 6 -35.94 -14.07 -8.23
C VAL A 6 -35.19 -14.38 -6.93
N THR A 7 -35.78 -15.19 -6.04
CA THR A 7 -35.10 -15.58 -4.79
C THR A 7 -33.86 -16.43 -5.03
N ALA A 8 -33.87 -17.31 -6.03
CA ALA A 8 -32.71 -18.12 -6.37
C ALA A 8 -31.59 -17.26 -6.97
N ALA A 9 -31.93 -16.29 -7.82
CA ALA A 9 -30.96 -15.38 -8.43
C ALA A 9 -30.32 -14.44 -7.40
N THR A 10 -31.07 -13.92 -6.43
CA THR A 10 -30.51 -13.08 -5.36
C THR A 10 -29.61 -13.88 -4.42
N LEU A 11 -29.98 -15.10 -4.04
CA LEU A 11 -29.10 -15.97 -3.26
C LEU A 11 -27.81 -16.30 -4.02
N ALA A 12 -27.90 -16.60 -5.32
CA ALA A 12 -26.73 -16.87 -6.14
C ALA A 12 -25.80 -15.65 -6.25
N ALA A 13 -26.35 -14.44 -6.36
CA ALA A 13 -25.57 -13.21 -6.39
C ALA A 13 -24.86 -12.92 -5.05
N LEU A 14 -25.53 -13.18 -3.92
CA LEU A 14 -24.95 -13.03 -2.58
C LEU A 14 -23.87 -14.08 -2.27
N ALA A 15 -23.88 -15.22 -2.97
CA ALA A 15 -22.87 -16.27 -2.84
C ALA A 15 -21.59 -16.01 -3.66
N LEU A 16 -21.57 -14.96 -4.49
CA LEU A 16 -20.37 -14.59 -5.24
C LEU A 16 -19.30 -14.08 -4.27
N PRO A 17 -18.04 -14.56 -4.36
CA PRO A 17 -16.97 -14.04 -3.53
C PRO A 17 -16.71 -12.57 -3.88
N LEU A 18 -16.81 -11.67 -2.90
CA LEU A 18 -16.30 -10.33 -3.04
C LEU A 18 -14.77 -10.39 -2.92
N THR A 19 -14.06 -9.70 -3.82
CA THR A 19 -12.62 -9.49 -3.69
C THR A 19 -12.37 -8.56 -2.52
N ALA A 20 -11.99 -9.11 -1.37
CA ALA A 20 -11.48 -8.33 -0.25
C ALA A 20 -10.00 -8.03 -0.51
N ALA A 21 -9.69 -6.84 -1.01
CA ALA A 21 -8.33 -6.32 -1.11
C ALA A 21 -7.89 -5.83 0.28
N ALA A 22 -7.56 -6.78 1.17
CA ALA A 22 -7.20 -6.47 2.56
C ALA A 22 -5.72 -6.14 2.75
N HIS A 23 -4.87 -6.41 1.76
CA HIS A 23 -3.42 -6.20 1.85
C HIS A 23 -3.05 -4.99 1.00
N ALA A 24 -2.54 -3.92 1.62
CA ALA A 24 -1.93 -2.80 0.92
C ALA A 24 -0.59 -3.23 0.32
N LEU A 25 -0.60 -3.77 -0.90
CA LEU A 25 0.61 -4.27 -1.55
C LEU A 25 1.41 -3.12 -2.19
N PRO A 26 2.73 -3.02 -1.96
CA PRO A 26 3.60 -2.08 -2.68
C PRO A 26 3.49 -2.28 -4.19
N GLN A 27 3.33 -1.19 -4.94
CA GLN A 27 3.25 -1.17 -6.40
C GLN A 27 4.50 -0.57 -7.03
N SER A 28 5.09 0.43 -6.38
CA SER A 28 6.32 1.10 -6.83
C SER A 28 6.99 1.87 -5.69
N SER A 29 8.25 2.24 -5.87
CA SER A 29 8.99 3.09 -4.94
C SER A 29 9.79 4.18 -5.65
N VAL A 30 10.13 5.23 -4.89
CA VAL A 30 11.13 6.22 -5.27
C VAL A 30 12.14 6.34 -4.13
N PRO A 31 13.44 6.05 -4.35
CA PRO A 31 14.02 5.53 -5.59
C PRO A 31 13.46 4.16 -5.99
N ALA A 32 13.43 3.87 -7.29
CA ALA A 32 12.97 2.59 -7.80
C ALA A 32 13.90 1.46 -7.35
N GLU A 33 13.35 0.25 -7.16
CA GLU A 33 14.14 -0.91 -6.78
C GLU A 33 15.29 -1.16 -7.77
N GLY A 34 16.48 -1.45 -7.23
CA GLY A 34 17.70 -1.67 -8.03
C GLY A 34 18.27 -0.40 -8.70
N SER A 35 17.70 0.78 -8.46
CA SER A 35 18.26 2.03 -8.99
C SER A 35 19.54 2.45 -8.25
N SER A 36 20.41 3.14 -8.98
CA SER A 36 21.54 3.87 -8.41
C SER A 36 21.30 5.36 -8.62
N VAL A 37 21.33 6.12 -7.54
CA VAL A 37 21.07 7.57 -7.54
C VAL A 37 22.38 8.33 -7.33
N GLN A 38 22.53 9.47 -8.01
CA GLN A 38 23.76 10.26 -7.96
C GLN A 38 23.88 11.08 -6.67
N GLN A 39 22.77 11.40 -6.03
CA GLN A 39 22.70 12.12 -4.77
C GLN A 39 21.76 11.39 -3.80
N PRO A 40 22.01 11.48 -2.49
CA PRO A 40 21.08 10.97 -1.49
C PRO A 40 19.69 11.60 -1.69
N PRO A 41 18.62 10.79 -1.75
CA PRO A 41 17.27 11.34 -1.82
C PRO A 41 16.90 11.98 -0.48
N SER A 42 16.02 12.98 -0.50
CA SER A 42 15.50 13.60 0.72
C SER A 42 14.43 12.78 1.41
N SER A 43 13.84 11.80 0.71
CA SER A 43 12.89 10.84 1.25
C SER A 43 12.85 9.57 0.39
N VAL A 44 12.39 8.48 0.98
CA VAL A 44 11.98 7.25 0.30
C VAL A 44 10.47 7.17 0.30
N LEU A 45 9.89 6.98 -0.87
CA LEU A 45 8.45 6.89 -1.11
C LEU A 45 8.07 5.47 -1.54
N ILE A 46 6.97 4.94 -1.00
CA ILE A 46 6.33 3.71 -1.48
C ILE A 46 4.88 4.02 -1.84
N VAL A 47 4.47 3.59 -3.03
CA VAL A 47 3.09 3.64 -3.52
C VAL A 47 2.45 2.28 -3.29
N PHE A 48 1.29 2.24 -2.67
CA PHE A 48 0.52 1.03 -2.38
C PHE A 48 -0.72 0.92 -3.27
N GLY A 49 -1.21 -0.30 -3.47
CA GLY A 49 -2.43 -0.57 -4.24
C GLY A 49 -3.70 -0.08 -3.53
N GLU A 50 -3.63 0.04 -2.21
CA GLU A 50 -4.69 0.43 -1.29
C GLU A 50 -4.13 1.43 -0.28
N THR A 51 -4.99 2.22 0.37
CA THR A 51 -4.57 3.16 1.43
C THR A 51 -4.14 2.39 2.69
N PRO A 52 -2.84 2.38 3.06
CA PRO A 52 -2.42 1.85 4.36
C PRO A 52 -2.79 2.82 5.49
N ASP A 53 -2.93 2.30 6.71
CA ASP A 53 -3.02 3.16 7.91
C ASP A 53 -1.61 3.64 8.27
N PRO A 54 -1.30 4.95 8.19
CA PRO A 54 0.04 5.46 8.48
C PRO A 54 0.46 5.27 9.94
N ASN A 55 -0.48 5.16 10.88
CA ASN A 55 -0.16 4.97 12.31
C ASN A 55 0.18 3.50 12.64
N LEU A 56 -0.14 2.58 11.73
CA LEU A 56 0.13 1.14 11.86
C LEU A 56 1.17 0.66 10.83
N SER A 57 1.81 1.59 10.11
CA SER A 57 2.77 1.30 9.04
C SER A 57 4.15 1.86 9.38
N SER A 58 5.19 1.20 8.89
CA SER A 58 6.58 1.66 9.02
C SER A 58 7.39 1.35 7.77
N ILE A 59 8.19 2.32 7.32
CA ILE A 59 9.24 2.19 6.33
C ILE A 59 10.57 2.39 7.07
N THR A 60 11.51 1.50 6.83
CA THR A 60 12.86 1.55 7.40
C THR A 60 13.89 1.51 6.29
N VAL A 61 14.76 2.52 6.23
CA VAL A 61 15.92 2.60 5.35
C VAL A 61 17.13 2.11 6.13
N VAL A 62 17.84 1.13 5.58
CA VAL A 62 19.07 0.60 6.15
C VAL A 62 20.25 0.80 5.21
N ASN A 63 21.42 1.06 5.79
CA ASN A 63 22.67 1.11 5.04
C ASN A 63 23.25 -0.31 4.80
N GLY A 64 24.42 -0.38 4.15
CA GLY A 64 25.09 -1.65 3.87
C GLY A 64 25.52 -2.47 5.10
N SER A 65 25.56 -1.86 6.30
CA SER A 65 25.82 -2.58 7.56
C SER A 65 24.54 -2.99 8.30
N GLY A 66 23.36 -2.74 7.73
CA GLY A 66 22.06 -3.03 8.34
C GLY A 66 21.63 -2.00 9.41
N THR A 67 22.31 -0.86 9.49
CA THR A 67 21.98 0.21 10.44
C THR A 67 20.83 1.05 9.86
N ASN A 68 19.82 1.33 10.68
CA ASN A 68 18.75 2.28 10.36
C ASN A 68 19.35 3.68 10.13
N VAL A 69 18.96 4.32 9.03
CA VAL A 69 19.42 5.67 8.65
C VAL A 69 18.26 6.65 8.40
N ASP A 70 17.07 6.33 8.92
CA ASP A 70 15.90 7.18 8.81
C ASP A 70 16.11 8.49 9.58
N ALA A 71 15.63 9.60 9.03
CA ALA A 71 15.63 10.94 9.62
C ALA A 71 14.26 11.34 10.19
N GLY A 72 13.25 10.46 10.13
CA GLY A 72 11.90 10.76 10.61
C GLY A 72 10.98 9.54 10.70
N ALA A 73 9.73 9.79 11.07
CA ALA A 73 8.69 8.77 11.08
C ALA A 73 8.14 8.53 9.67
N THR A 74 7.57 7.35 9.45
CA THR A 74 6.74 7.10 8.26
C THR A 74 5.48 7.95 8.31
N THR A 75 5.18 8.64 7.22
CA THR A 75 4.01 9.52 7.11
C THR A 75 3.30 9.33 5.77
N SER A 76 2.01 9.66 5.72
CA SER A 76 1.29 9.76 4.44
C SER A 76 1.66 11.03 3.70
N VAL A 77 1.79 10.92 2.38
CA VAL A 77 2.00 12.09 1.53
C VAL A 77 0.71 12.94 1.45
N PRO A 78 0.77 14.27 1.67
CA PRO A 78 -0.41 15.12 1.62
C PRO A 78 -1.19 15.01 0.30
N GLY A 79 -2.49 14.75 0.40
CA GLY A 79 -3.37 14.58 -0.76
C GLY A 79 -3.22 13.24 -1.49
N LYS A 80 -2.37 12.34 -1.00
CA LYS A 80 -2.06 11.05 -1.62
C LYS A 80 -2.06 9.91 -0.59
N PRO A 81 -3.24 9.45 -0.14
CA PRO A 81 -3.34 8.52 0.98
C PRO A 81 -2.78 7.12 0.70
N ALA A 82 -2.61 6.73 -0.57
CA ALA A 82 -1.97 5.46 -0.95
C ALA A 82 -0.43 5.56 -1.03
N GLU A 83 0.15 6.70 -0.65
CA GLU A 83 1.59 6.94 -0.66
C GLU A 83 2.09 7.17 0.78
N LEU A 84 3.10 6.41 1.18
CA LEU A 84 3.84 6.63 2.43
C LEU A 84 5.28 7.00 2.13
N GLU A 85 5.83 7.91 2.94
CA GLU A 85 7.22 8.32 2.86
C GLU A 85 7.93 8.31 4.21
N VAL A 86 9.25 8.18 4.17
CA VAL A 86 10.17 8.39 5.30
C VAL A 86 11.35 9.23 4.80
N ALA A 87 11.81 10.17 5.64
CA ALA A 87 13.00 10.98 5.37
C ALA A 87 14.28 10.22 5.71
#